data_AF-A0A497C2S3-F1
#
_entry.id   AF-A0A497C2S3-F1
#
_cell.length_a   1.000
_cell.length_b   1.000
_cell.length_c   1.000
_cell.angle_alpha   90.00
_cell.angle_beta   90.00
_cell.angle_gamma   90.00
#
_symmetry.space_group_name_H-M   'P 1'
#
loop_
_entity.id
_entity.type
_entity.pdbx_description
1 polymer ?
#
loop_
_entity_poly.entity_id
_entity_poly.type
_entity_poly.pdbx_seq_one_letter_code
_entity_poly.pdbx_strand_id
1 'polypeptide(L)'
;MISEFNFLMEAMKHEQNELVKAQAGLREAKLSLELRQAEVYAENSGALPGKDVAARKAHLFLECYDFEIAVIKAESALDIAKAHMNNIELAMKHHMANVRISNTAVAWPRPEGEWITDG
;
A
#
# COMPACT_ATOMS: atom_id res chain seq x y z
N MET A 1 -20.95 -13.03 -13.15
CA MET A 1 -21.00 -12.46 -11.78
C MET A 1 -19.97 -13.10 -10.85
N ILE A 2 -19.94 -14.42 -10.61
CA ILE A 2 -18.94 -15.06 -9.71
C ILE A 2 -17.48 -14.89 -10.20
N SER A 3 -17.25 -14.89 -11.52
CA SER A 3 -15.91 -14.72 -12.10
C SER A 3 -15.26 -13.36 -11.84
N GLU A 4 -16.05 -12.30 -11.80
CA GLU A 4 -15.58 -10.92 -11.58
C GLU A 4 -15.22 -10.68 -10.11
N PHE A 5 -16.02 -11.23 -9.18
CA PHE A 5 -15.69 -11.20 -7.75
C PHE A 5 -14.41 -11.97 -7.42
N ASN A 6 -14.23 -13.17 -7.99
CA ASN A 6 -13.01 -13.96 -7.79
C ASN A 6 -11.77 -13.23 -8.34
N PHE A 7 -11.90 -12.59 -9.50
CA PHE A 7 -10.83 -11.75 -10.05
C PHE A 7 -10.45 -10.59 -9.12
N LEU A 8 -11.44 -9.87 -8.57
CA LEU A 8 -11.19 -8.78 -7.62
C LEU A 8 -10.55 -9.27 -6.31
N MET A 9 -10.94 -10.45 -5.81
CA MET A 9 -10.33 -11.08 -4.65
C MET A 9 -8.86 -11.45 -4.87
N GLU A 10 -8.54 -12.01 -6.05
CA GLU A 10 -7.15 -12.32 -6.43
C GLU A 10 -6.31 -11.05 -6.59
N ALA A 11 -6.86 -10.01 -7.23
CA ALA A 11 -6.21 -8.72 -7.37
C ALA A 11 -5.94 -8.07 -5.99
N MET A 12 -6.91 -8.10 -5.08
CA MET A 12 -6.74 -7.59 -3.72
C MET A 12 -5.66 -8.34 -2.94
N LYS A 13 -5.61 -9.68 -3.07
CA LYS A 13 -4.54 -10.48 -2.45
C LYS A 13 -3.17 -10.16 -3.04
N HIS A 14 -3.10 -9.92 -4.35
CA HIS A 14 -1.87 -9.51 -5.01
C HIS A 14 -1.38 -8.15 -4.49
N GLU A 15 -2.23 -7.12 -4.52
CA GLU A 15 -1.89 -5.78 -4.03
C GLU A 15 -1.54 -5.78 -2.54
N GLN A 16 -2.21 -6.60 -1.72
CA GLN A 16 -1.86 -6.76 -0.30
C GLN A 16 -0.42 -7.26 -0.13
N ASN A 17 0.01 -8.23 -0.94
CA ASN A 17 1.38 -8.74 -0.90
C ASN A 17 2.41 -7.67 -1.34
N GLU A 18 2.10 -6.92 -2.40
CA GLU A 18 2.97 -5.82 -2.86
C GLU A 18 3.08 -4.71 -1.80
N LEU A 19 1.99 -4.42 -1.10
CA LEU A 19 1.98 -3.46 0.01
C LEU A 19 2.85 -3.93 1.18
N VAL A 20 2.80 -5.21 1.55
CA VAL A 20 3.69 -5.79 2.59
C VAL A 20 5.16 -5.69 2.17
N LYS A 21 5.48 -6.00 0.90
CA LYS A 21 6.85 -5.85 0.38
C LYS A 21 7.32 -4.40 0.41
N ALA A 22 6.48 -3.46 -0.03
CA ALA A 22 6.79 -2.03 -0.01
C ALA A 22 7.01 -1.53 1.43
N GLN A 23 6.20 -1.98 2.39
CA GLN A 23 6.39 -1.66 3.82
C GLN A 23 7.70 -2.21 4.37
N ALA A 24 8.06 -3.44 4.02
CA ALA A 24 9.32 -4.05 4.44
C ALA A 24 10.52 -3.27 3.87
N GLY A 25 10.50 -2.94 2.57
CA GLY A 25 11.54 -2.15 1.92
C GLY A 25 11.67 -0.74 2.50
N LEU A 26 10.54 -0.08 2.81
CA LEU A 26 10.53 1.21 3.49
C LEU A 26 11.18 1.13 4.88
N ARG A 27 10.84 0.09 5.64
CA ARG A 27 11.41 -0.14 6.97
C ARG A 27 12.92 -0.35 6.90
N GLU A 28 13.40 -1.15 5.96
CA GLU A 28 14.82 -1.39 5.74
C GLU A 28 15.55 -0.10 5.38
N ALA A 29 15.04 0.67 4.41
CA ALA A 29 15.64 1.94 4.01
C ALA A 29 15.73 2.94 5.18
N LYS A 30 14.68 3.03 6.02
CA LYS A 30 14.68 3.88 7.21
C LYS A 30 15.71 3.44 8.24
N LEU A 31 15.80 2.14 8.53
CA LEU A 31 16.81 1.59 9.44
C LEU A 31 18.23 1.86 8.93
N SER A 32 18.49 1.68 7.63
CA SER A 32 19.79 1.99 7.05
C SER A 32 20.13 3.49 7.17
N LEU A 33 19.16 4.37 6.94
CA LEU A 33 19.33 5.81 7.13
C LEU A 33 19.66 6.15 8.59
N GLU A 34 18.91 5.61 9.55
CA GLU A 34 19.13 5.84 10.99
C GLU A 34 20.54 5.40 11.42
N LEU A 35 21.01 4.24 10.93
CA LEU A 35 22.36 3.75 11.21
C LEU A 35 23.43 4.71 10.67
N ARG A 36 23.28 5.19 9.43
CA ARG A 36 24.25 6.13 8.84
C ARG A 36 24.22 7.50 9.52
N GLN A 37 23.05 7.99 9.90
CA GLN A 37 22.93 9.23 10.68
C GLN A 37 23.58 9.09 12.06
N ALA A 38 23.46 7.92 12.70
CA ALA A 38 24.16 7.65 13.96
C ALA A 38 25.69 7.60 13.79
N GLU A 39 26.20 7.05 12.68
CA GLU A 39 27.63 7.08 12.35
C GLU A 39 28.14 8.51 12.11
N VAL A 40 27.37 9.35 11.40
CA VAL A 40 27.68 10.78 11.23
C VAL A 40 27.75 11.48 12.59
N TYR A 41 26.82 11.18 13.50
CA TYR A 41 26.83 11.72 14.85
C TYR A 41 28.06 11.28 15.67
N ALA A 42 28.42 9.99 15.60
CA ALA A 42 29.62 9.45 16.24
C ALA A 42 30.91 10.10 15.70
N GLU A 43 31.00 10.32 14.39
CA GLU A 43 32.14 10.99 13.75
C GLU A 43 32.19 12.49 14.10
N ASN A 44 31.03 13.16 14.25
CA ASN A 44 30.95 14.57 14.64
C ASN A 44 31.29 14.83 16.11
N SER A 45 30.94 13.90 16.99
CA SER A 45 31.28 13.95 18.41
C SER A 45 32.75 13.59 18.72
N GLY A 46 33.53 13.20 17.70
CA GLY A 46 34.92 12.77 17.88
C GLY A 46 35.05 11.41 18.56
N ALA A 47 33.96 10.65 18.67
CA ALA A 47 33.97 9.31 19.25
C ALA A 47 34.66 8.27 18.35
N LEU A 48 34.77 8.55 17.05
CA LEU A 48 35.48 7.72 16.09
C LEU A 48 36.89 8.30 15.81
N PRO A 49 37.97 7.64 16.27
CA PRO A 49 39.33 8.09 15.99
C PRO A 49 39.74 7.76 14.55
N GLY A 50 40.34 8.72 13.83
CA GLY A 50 40.83 8.50 12.46
C GLY A 50 41.65 9.66 11.91
N LYS A 51 42.57 9.38 10.98
CA LYS A 51 43.47 10.39 10.35
C LYS A 51 42.86 11.10 9.13
N ASP A 52 41.63 10.77 8.73
CA ASP A 52 40.95 11.38 7.58
C ASP A 52 39.45 11.60 7.84
N VAL A 53 39.18 12.40 8.87
CA VAL A 53 37.83 12.71 9.35
C VAL A 53 37.01 13.46 8.29
N ALA A 54 37.65 14.33 7.50
CA ALA A 54 36.96 15.15 6.52
C ALA A 54 36.43 14.33 5.33
N ALA A 55 37.26 13.48 4.73
CA ALA A 55 36.83 12.65 3.60
C ALA A 55 35.76 11.63 4.03
N ARG A 56 35.92 11.04 5.22
CA ARG A 56 34.94 10.10 5.80
C ARG A 56 33.59 10.77 6.07
N LYS A 57 33.59 11.97 6.66
CA LYS A 57 32.36 12.75 6.85
C LYS A 57 31.66 13.01 5.53
N ALA A 58 32.40 13.48 4.52
CA ALA A 58 31.84 13.73 3.19
C ALA A 58 31.20 12.46 2.60
N HIS A 59 31.86 11.30 2.75
CA HIS A 59 31.32 10.04 2.28
C HIS A 59 30.04 9.62 3.01
N LEU A 60 30.04 9.68 4.35
CA LEU A 60 28.86 9.37 5.17
C LEU A 60 27.66 10.29 4.86
N PHE A 61 27.91 11.57 4.57
CA PHE A 61 26.86 12.50 4.15
C PHE A 61 26.25 12.10 2.80
N LEU A 62 27.07 11.68 1.83
CA LEU A 62 26.57 11.20 0.54
C LEU A 62 25.78 9.91 0.72
N GLU A 63 26.23 8.97 1.55
CA GLU A 63 25.49 7.75 1.85
C GLU A 63 24.14 8.06 2.51
N CYS A 64 24.09 8.97 3.47
CA CYS A 64 22.83 9.42 4.07
C CYS A 64 21.87 9.97 3.01
N TYR A 65 22.37 10.78 2.08
CA TYR A 65 21.56 11.34 0.99
C TYR A 65 21.00 10.26 0.05
N ASP A 66 21.83 9.27 -0.31
CA ASP A 66 21.39 8.13 -1.10
C ASP A 66 20.30 7.32 -0.39
N PHE A 67 20.42 7.13 0.94
CA PHE A 67 19.39 6.49 1.76
C PHE A 67 18.12 7.33 1.89
N GLU A 68 18.22 8.65 2.01
CA GLU A 68 17.05 9.56 2.00
C GLU A 68 16.27 9.43 0.68
N ILE A 69 16.98 9.41 -0.46
CA ILE A 69 16.36 9.16 -1.77
C ILE A 69 15.70 7.77 -1.80
N ALA A 70 16.35 6.75 -1.26
CA ALA A 70 15.78 5.40 -1.20
C ALA A 70 14.49 5.35 -0.37
N VAL A 71 14.46 6.04 0.78
CA VAL A 71 13.27 6.18 1.63
C VAL A 71 12.15 6.87 0.86
N ILE A 72 12.41 8.00 0.22
CA ILE A 72 11.40 8.75 -0.55
C ILE A 72 10.81 7.87 -1.67
N LYS A 73 11.65 7.12 -2.38
CA LYS A 73 11.18 6.17 -3.42
C LYS A 73 10.31 5.07 -2.83
N ALA A 74 10.68 4.52 -1.68
CA ALA A 74 9.91 3.49 -0.99
C ALA A 74 8.58 4.02 -0.44
N GLU A 75 8.54 5.25 0.08
CA GLU A 75 7.29 5.91 0.53
C GLU A 75 6.33 6.14 -0.65
N SER A 76 6.85 6.66 -1.77
CA SER A 76 6.06 6.84 -2.99
C SER A 76 5.48 5.51 -3.51
N ALA A 77 6.30 4.45 -3.55
CA ALA A 77 5.83 3.12 -3.94
C ALA A 77 4.73 2.58 -3.00
N LEU A 78 4.87 2.81 -1.69
CA LEU A 78 3.88 2.42 -0.70
C LEU A 78 2.56 3.17 -0.89
N ASP A 79 2.62 4.46 -1.19
CA ASP A 79 1.42 5.28 -1.39
C ASP A 79 0.68 4.91 -2.69
N ILE A 80 1.41 4.55 -3.75
CA ILE A 80 0.82 3.99 -4.97
C ILE A 80 0.10 2.67 -4.67
N ALA A 81 0.74 1.76 -3.93
CA ALA A 81 0.14 0.47 -3.57
C ALA A 81 -1.13 0.65 -2.70
N LYS A 82 -1.12 1.59 -1.74
CA LYS A 82 -2.32 1.93 -0.96
C LYS A 82 -3.45 2.48 -1.83
N ALA A 83 -3.12 3.35 -2.80
CA ALA A 83 -4.12 3.89 -3.72
C ALA A 83 -4.76 2.80 -4.58
N HIS A 84 -3.96 1.86 -5.10
CA HIS A 84 -4.45 0.70 -5.84
C HIS A 84 -5.37 -0.17 -4.98
N MET A 85 -4.96 -0.48 -3.74
CA MET A 85 -5.76 -1.28 -2.82
C MET A 85 -7.12 -0.62 -2.51
N ASN A 86 -7.15 0.71 -2.31
CA ASN A 86 -8.38 1.46 -2.11
C ASN A 86 -9.30 1.42 -3.34
N ASN A 87 -8.73 1.52 -4.55
CA ASN A 87 -9.50 1.43 -5.80
C ASN A 87 -10.15 0.04 -5.97
N ILE A 88 -9.43 -1.04 -5.63
CA ILE A 88 -9.97 -2.40 -5.66
C ILE A 88 -11.08 -2.56 -4.63
N GLU A 89 -10.89 -2.06 -3.40
CA GLU A 89 -11.91 -2.10 -2.36
C GLU A 89 -13.19 -1.36 -2.78
N LEU A 90 -13.05 -0.20 -3.42
CA LEU A 90 -14.17 0.55 -3.98
C LEU A 90 -14.89 -0.24 -5.09
N ALA A 91 -14.14 -0.86 -6.00
CA ALA A 91 -14.71 -1.70 -7.05
C ALA A 91 -15.49 -2.89 -6.48
N MET A 92 -14.97 -3.54 -5.44
CA MET A 92 -15.67 -4.61 -4.72
C MET A 92 -16.97 -4.12 -4.06
N LYS A 93 -16.96 -2.95 -3.41
CA LYS A 93 -18.17 -2.34 -2.82
C LYS A 93 -19.24 -2.09 -3.90
N HIS A 94 -18.86 -1.55 -5.05
CA HIS A 94 -19.78 -1.34 -6.17
C HIS A 94 -20.32 -2.67 -6.72
N HIS A 95 -19.47 -3.68 -6.89
CA HIS A 95 -19.89 -5.01 -7.33
C HIS A 95 -20.92 -5.62 -6.36
N MET A 96 -20.65 -5.58 -5.05
CA MET A 96 -21.59 -6.09 -4.04
C MET A 96 -22.91 -5.32 -4.00
N ALA A 97 -22.88 -4.00 -4.17
CA ALA A 97 -24.09 -3.17 -4.26
C ALA A 97 -24.94 -3.55 -5.47
N ASN A 98 -24.32 -3.75 -6.64
CA ASN A 98 -25.02 -4.14 -7.88
C ASN A 98 -25.63 -5.54 -7.77
N VAL A 99 -24.91 -6.50 -7.18
CA VAL A 99 -25.44 -7.85 -6.91
C VAL A 99 -26.66 -7.77 -5.99
N ARG A 100 -26.62 -6.94 -4.93
CA ARG A 100 -27.74 -6.74 -4.00
C ARG A 100 -28.98 -6.18 -4.69
N ILE A 101 -28.82 -5.21 -5.60
CA ILE A 101 -29.92 -4.63 -6.38
C ILE A 101 -30.54 -5.69 -7.31
N SER A 102 -29.74 -6.57 -7.92
CA SER A 102 -30.26 -7.64 -8.79
C SER A 102 -31.05 -8.72 -8.02
N ASN A 103 -30.73 -8.94 -6.74
CA ASN A 103 -31.39 -9.94 -5.89
C ASN A 103 -32.60 -9.39 -5.11
N THR A 104 -32.72 -8.07 -4.97
CA THR A 104 -34.00 -7.47 -4.59
C THR A 104 -34.91 -7.54 -5.81
N ALA A 105 -35.71 -8.60 -5.88
CA ALA A 105 -36.81 -8.69 -6.83
C ALA A 105 -37.58 -7.36 -6.77
N VAL A 106 -37.67 -6.66 -7.90
CA VAL A 106 -38.57 -5.53 -8.05
C VAL A 106 -39.97 -6.10 -7.90
N ALA A 107 -40.51 -6.00 -6.68
CA ALA A 107 -41.93 -6.16 -6.45
C ALA A 107 -42.60 -4.98 -7.14
N TRP A 108 -42.90 -5.14 -8.42
CA TRP A 108 -43.78 -4.23 -9.13
C TRP A 108 -45.11 -4.26 -8.38
N PRO A 109 -45.66 -3.11 -7.94
CA PRO A 109 -47.02 -3.08 -7.45
C PRO A 109 -47.88 -3.59 -8.60
N ARG A 110 -48.48 -4.78 -8.42
CA ARG A 110 -49.50 -5.23 -9.35
C ARG A 110 -50.63 -4.20 -9.24
N PRO A 111 -51.12 -3.65 -10.37
CA PRO A 111 -52.38 -2.93 -10.34
C PRO A 111 -53.41 -3.89 -9.75
N GLU A 112 -54.10 -3.39 -8.74
CA GLU A 112 -55.03 -4.06 -7.85
C GLU A 112 -55.87 -5.16 -8.53
N GLY A 113 -55.92 -6.36 -7.93
CA GLY A 113 -57.18 -7.11 -7.91
C GLY A 113 -57.19 -8.61 -8.20
N GLU A 114 -56.15 -9.26 -8.72
CA GLU A 114 -56.27 -10.68 -9.09
C GLU A 114 -55.27 -11.61 -8.38
N TRP A 115 -55.83 -12.45 -7.50
CA TRP A 115 -55.17 -13.64 -6.96
C TRP A 115 -55.27 -14.76 -7.98
N ILE A 116 -54.15 -15.11 -8.62
CA ILE A 116 -54.03 -16.38 -9.33
C ILE A 116 -53.52 -17.39 -8.31
N THR A 117 -54.38 -18.31 -7.89
CA THR A 117 -53.98 -19.58 -7.31
C THR A 117 -54.04 -20.62 -8.40
N ASP A 118 -52.88 -21.11 -8.85
CA ASP A 118 -52.73 -22.39 -9.54
C ASP A 118 -51.40 -22.95 -9.00
N GLY A 119 -51.27 -24.15 -8.46
CA GLY A 119 -51.84 -25.43 -8.86
C GLY A 119 -50.69 -26.41 -8.84
#